data_AF-A0A7S4MKK2-F1
#
_entry.id   AF-A0A7S4MKK2-F1
#
_cell.length_a   1.000
_cell.length_b   1.000
_cell.length_c   1.000
_cell.angle_alpha   90.00
_cell.angle_beta   90.00
_cell.angle_gamma   90.00
#
_symmetry.space_group_name_H-M   'P 1'
#
loop_
_entity.id
_entity.type
_entity.pdbx_description
1 polymer ?
#
loop_
_entity_poly.entity_id
_entity_poly.type
_entity_poly.pdbx_seq_one_letter_code
_entity_poly.pdbx_strand_id
1 'polypeptide(L)'
;VLFTSISYYMIGLSSSPDRFFIFMLVLALALNCAESMIIAISTIAPNFIAGLSAGAGSFGGFMLLCGFFLLKKNIPNYWIWAHYLSFEKYGFEALMKNEYEGAEFDCSVQEQIVDVNGTQTAVEVCQCAFPDLNGDCVISGTEVLTFYEYEDVNIWAWCAVLLGITIFFRFLFLLFLRFFNKGKR
;
A
#
# COMPACT_ATOMS: atom_id res chain seq x y z
N VAL A 1 -7.09 16.42 2.38
CA VAL A 1 -8.35 16.96 1.83
C VAL A 1 -8.19 17.36 0.37
N LEU A 2 -7.51 18.46 0.02
CA LEU A 2 -7.41 18.89 -1.40
C LEU A 2 -6.84 17.81 -2.33
N PHE A 3 -5.72 17.19 -1.94
CA PHE A 3 -5.11 16.11 -2.71
C PHE A 3 -6.08 14.93 -2.87
N THR A 4 -6.63 14.44 -1.77
CA THR A 4 -7.50 13.25 -1.74
C THR A 4 -8.80 13.46 -2.50
N SER A 5 -9.40 14.65 -2.44
CA SER A 5 -10.61 14.97 -3.20
C SER A 5 -10.35 14.99 -4.71
N ILE A 6 -9.19 15.47 -5.15
CA ILE A 6 -8.90 15.51 -6.60
C ILE A 6 -8.49 14.12 -7.09
N SER A 7 -7.55 13.47 -6.41
CA SER A 7 -7.00 12.18 -6.86
C SER A 7 -8.03 11.06 -6.83
N TYR A 8 -8.83 10.95 -5.77
CA TYR A 8 -9.79 9.85 -5.61
C TYR A 8 -10.82 9.80 -6.74
N TYR A 9 -11.43 10.95 -7.06
CA TYR A 9 -12.42 11.02 -8.14
C TYR A 9 -11.78 11.02 -9.54
N MET A 10 -10.54 11.51 -9.70
CA MET A 10 -9.86 11.49 -11.00
C MET A 10 -9.40 10.09 -11.40
N ILE A 11 -9.01 9.25 -10.44
CA ILE A 11 -8.64 7.85 -10.70
C ILE A 11 -9.90 7.00 -10.96
N GLY A 12 -11.07 7.44 -10.47
CA GLY A 12 -12.31 6.69 -10.62
C GLY A 12 -12.48 5.59 -9.57
N LEU A 13 -12.04 5.84 -8.33
CA LEU A 13 -12.30 4.93 -7.20
C LEU A 13 -13.79 4.91 -6.85
N SER A 14 -14.19 4.02 -5.93
CA SER A 14 -15.60 3.83 -5.56
C SER A 14 -16.29 5.16 -5.21
N SER A 15 -17.49 5.41 -5.75
CA SER A 15 -18.25 6.64 -5.49
C SER A 15 -18.82 6.75 -4.06
N SER A 16 -18.64 5.70 -3.23
CA SER A 16 -19.19 5.64 -1.88
C SER A 16 -18.43 6.57 -0.91
N PRO A 17 -19.12 7.45 -0.16
CA PRO A 17 -18.47 8.48 0.66
C PRO A 17 -17.74 7.91 1.89
N ASP A 18 -18.20 6.79 2.43
CA ASP A 18 -17.54 6.03 3.50
C ASP A 18 -16.12 5.60 3.10
N ARG A 19 -15.97 5.01 1.91
CA ARG A 19 -14.68 4.58 1.37
C ARG A 19 -13.74 5.76 1.11
N PHE A 20 -14.28 6.90 0.66
CA PHE A 20 -13.52 8.14 0.52
C PHE A 20 -12.93 8.63 1.86
N PHE A 21 -13.72 8.62 2.94
CA PHE A 21 -13.22 9.06 4.25
C PHE A 21 -12.17 8.12 4.83
N ILE A 22 -12.32 6.80 4.61
CA ILE A 22 -11.30 5.82 5.00
C ILE A 22 -10.01 6.03 4.21
N PHE A 23 -10.10 6.20 2.89
CA PHE A 23 -8.97 6.54 2.03
C PHE A 23 -8.25 7.81 2.51
N MET A 24 -9.01 8.85 2.82
CA MET A 24 -8.46 10.11 3.34
C MET A 24 -7.77 9.91 4.70
N LEU A 25 -8.37 9.15 5.61
CA LEU A 25 -7.81 8.88 6.94
C LEU A 25 -6.49 8.12 6.84
N VAL A 26 -6.47 7.02 6.08
CA VAL A 26 -5.28 6.18 5.92
C VAL A 26 -4.14 6.98 5.30
N LEU A 27 -4.40 7.79 4.27
CA LEU A 27 -3.39 8.66 3.67
C LEU A 27 -2.88 9.74 4.64
N ALA A 28 -3.77 10.34 5.44
CA ALA A 28 -3.35 11.32 6.43
C ALA A 28 -2.46 10.69 7.51
N LEU A 29 -2.78 9.48 7.96
CA LEU A 29 -1.97 8.72 8.92
C LEU A 29 -0.60 8.33 8.33
N ALA A 30 -0.58 7.83 7.10
CA ALA A 30 0.66 7.49 6.40
C ALA A 30 1.56 8.71 6.23
N LEU A 31 0.99 9.87 5.86
CA LEU A 31 1.74 11.13 5.73
C LEU A 31 2.32 11.60 7.08
N ASN A 32 1.55 11.51 8.17
CA ASN A 32 2.03 11.89 9.49
C ASN A 32 3.14 10.94 10.00
N CYS A 33 3.04 9.65 9.66
CA CYS A 33 4.08 8.68 9.94
C CYS A 33 5.37 8.99 9.17
N ALA A 34 5.24 9.25 7.86
CA ALA A 34 6.33 9.68 6.98
C ALA A 34 7.04 10.94 7.51
N GLU A 35 6.28 11.97 7.88
CA GLU A 35 6.80 13.20 8.48
C GLU A 35 7.58 12.92 9.77
N SER A 36 6.98 12.13 10.67
CA SER A 36 7.59 11.79 11.96
C SER A 36 8.91 11.03 11.80
N MET A 37 8.99 10.16 10.80
CA MET A 37 10.23 9.44 10.46
C MET A 37 11.33 10.37 9.94
N ILE A 38 11.01 11.29 9.01
CA ILE A 38 11.98 12.25 8.47
C ILE A 38 12.51 13.14 9.59
N ILE A 39 11.64 13.59 10.49
CA ILE A 39 12.04 14.41 11.63
C ILE A 39 13.02 13.64 12.53
N ALA A 40 12.75 12.37 12.82
CA ALA A 40 13.67 11.52 13.60
C ALA A 40 15.03 11.35 12.91
N ILE A 41 15.06 11.05 11.61
CA ILE A 41 16.30 10.93 10.82
C ILE A 41 17.06 12.25 10.83
N SER A 42 16.35 13.37 10.67
CA SER A 42 16.94 14.71 10.62
C SER A 42 17.62 15.12 11.92
N THR A 43 17.18 14.59 13.07
CA THR A 43 17.87 14.84 14.35
C THR A 43 19.18 14.09 14.52
N ILE A 44 19.29 12.91 13.89
CA ILE A 44 20.49 12.08 13.96
C ILE A 44 21.51 12.51 12.90
N ALA A 45 21.03 13.05 11.78
CA ALA A 45 21.87 13.43 10.66
C ALA A 45 22.87 14.56 11.03
N PRO A 46 24.14 14.43 10.64
CA PRO A 46 25.16 15.44 10.93
C PRO A 46 24.98 16.72 10.09
N ASN A 47 24.33 16.61 8.94
CA ASN A 47 24.04 17.72 8.03
C ASN A 47 22.76 17.46 7.22
N PHE A 48 22.22 18.53 6.63
CA PHE A 48 20.97 18.48 5.85
C PHE A 48 21.03 17.48 4.67
N ILE A 49 22.15 17.45 3.95
CA ILE A 49 22.33 16.58 2.78
C ILE A 49 22.29 15.10 3.19
N ALA A 50 22.99 14.71 4.26
CA ALA A 50 22.94 13.32 4.73
C ALA A 50 21.55 12.95 5.23
N GLY A 51 20.85 13.87 5.90
CA GLY A 51 19.48 13.65 6.36
C GLY A 51 18.51 13.40 5.19
N LEU A 52 18.61 14.21 4.13
CA LEU A 52 17.79 14.04 2.93
C LEU A 52 18.08 12.71 2.22
N SER A 53 19.37 12.37 2.02
CA SER A 53 19.75 11.10 1.38
C SER A 53 19.31 9.89 2.19
N ALA A 54 19.48 9.92 3.52
CA ALA A 54 19.04 8.84 4.41
C ALA A 54 17.50 8.71 4.43
N GLY A 55 16.79 9.83 4.46
CA GLY A 55 15.33 9.87 4.35
C GLY A 55 14.87 9.23 3.04
N ALA A 56 15.34 9.75 1.90
CA ALA A 56 14.98 9.24 0.58
C ALA A 56 15.31 7.75 0.41
N GLY A 57 16.49 7.32 0.87
CA GLY A 57 16.87 5.90 0.85
C GLY A 57 15.94 5.02 1.70
N SER A 58 15.51 5.52 2.86
CA SER A 58 14.57 4.80 3.74
C SER A 58 13.19 4.67 3.10
N PHE A 59 12.65 5.75 2.51
CA PHE A 59 11.38 5.70 1.77
C PHE A 59 11.45 4.75 0.58
N GLY A 60 12.50 4.86 -0.24
CA GLY A 60 12.69 3.95 -1.38
C GLY A 60 12.75 2.48 -0.94
N GLY A 61 13.44 2.19 0.17
CA GLY A 61 13.50 0.85 0.74
C GLY A 61 12.13 0.36 1.21
N PHE A 62 11.35 1.20 1.90
CA PHE A 62 10.02 0.85 2.37
C PHE A 62 9.00 0.69 1.24
N MET A 63 9.12 1.47 0.17
CA MET A 63 8.27 1.38 -1.02
C MET A 63 8.49 0.06 -1.79
N LEU A 64 9.73 -0.41 -1.88
CA LEU A 64 10.01 -1.72 -2.49
C LEU A 64 9.39 -2.88 -1.68
N LEU A 65 9.35 -2.73 -0.37
CA LEU A 65 8.92 -3.76 0.56
C LEU A 65 7.45 -3.65 0.97
N CYS A 66 6.69 -2.65 0.51
CA CYS A 66 5.32 -2.41 0.98
C CYS A 66 4.28 -3.42 0.46
N GLY A 67 4.67 -4.31 -0.46
CA GLY A 67 3.78 -5.33 -1.05
C GLY A 67 3.26 -4.99 -2.45
N PHE A 68 3.55 -3.78 -2.96
CA PHE A 68 3.18 -3.38 -4.33
C PHE A 68 4.19 -3.88 -5.39
N PHE A 69 5.48 -3.56 -5.24
CA PHE A 69 6.52 -3.97 -6.20
C PHE A 69 6.95 -5.44 -6.04
N LEU A 70 7.10 -5.87 -4.79
CA LEU A 70 7.42 -7.25 -4.43
C LEU A 70 6.29 -7.79 -3.58
N LEU A 71 5.60 -8.81 -4.09
CA LEU A 71 4.63 -9.53 -3.28
C LEU A 71 5.35 -10.23 -2.13
N LYS A 72 4.68 -10.27 -0.98
CA LYS A 72 5.17 -10.92 0.26
C LYS A 72 5.70 -12.34 0.02
N LYS A 73 5.03 -13.14 -0.82
CA LYS A 73 5.44 -14.51 -1.20
C LYS A 73 6.80 -14.62 -1.90
N ASN A 74 7.26 -13.54 -2.53
CA ASN A 74 8.54 -13.50 -3.23
C ASN A 74 9.67 -12.97 -2.34
N ILE A 75 9.37 -12.49 -1.13
CA ILE A 75 10.37 -11.98 -0.18
C ILE A 75 10.99 -13.17 0.55
N PRO A 76 12.31 -13.35 0.52
CA PRO A 76 12.95 -14.43 1.25
C PRO A 76 12.70 -14.33 2.77
N ASN A 77 12.47 -15.47 3.43
CA ASN A 77 12.11 -15.53 4.86
C ASN A 77 13.08 -14.78 5.79
N TYR A 78 14.36 -14.68 5.42
CA TYR A 78 15.36 -13.96 6.21
C TYR A 78 15.23 -12.43 6.13
N TRP A 79 14.52 -11.87 5.14
CA TRP A 79 14.30 -10.41 4.95
C TRP A 79 12.87 -9.97 5.22
N ILE A 80 11.97 -10.88 5.60
CA ILE A 80 10.55 -10.58 5.82
C ILE A 80 10.31 -9.56 6.94
N TRP A 81 11.22 -9.45 7.91
CA TRP A 81 11.11 -8.48 8.99
C TRP A 81 11.08 -7.03 8.48
N ALA A 82 11.77 -6.74 7.37
CA ALA A 82 11.82 -5.40 6.79
C ALA A 82 10.49 -5.01 6.13
N HIS A 83 9.74 -6.01 5.63
CA HIS A 83 8.38 -5.84 5.15
C HIS A 83 7.43 -5.43 6.28
N TYR A 84 7.54 -6.05 7.47
CA TYR A 84 6.74 -5.66 8.64
C TYR A 84 7.17 -4.33 9.28
N LEU A 85 8.40 -3.88 9.05
CA LEU A 85 8.89 -2.58 9.53
C LEU A 85 8.38 -1.41 8.67
N SER A 86 8.07 -1.65 7.39
CA SER A 86 7.58 -0.64 6.47
C SER A 86 6.21 -0.12 6.90
N PHE A 87 6.10 1.17 7.22
CA PHE A 87 4.80 1.77 7.54
C PHE A 87 3.90 1.85 6.29
N GLU A 88 4.50 1.96 5.09
CA GLU A 88 3.77 2.02 3.83
C GLU A 88 2.99 0.74 3.55
N LYS A 89 3.48 -0.41 4.04
CA LYS A 89 2.79 -1.71 3.98
C LYS A 89 1.38 -1.61 4.57
N TYR A 90 1.26 -1.09 5.79
CA TYR A 90 -0.02 -1.00 6.50
C TYR A 90 -0.99 -0.02 5.84
N GLY A 91 -0.46 1.08 5.28
CA GLY A 91 -1.26 2.00 4.48
C GLY A 91 -1.77 1.35 3.20
N PHE A 92 -0.89 0.66 2.47
CA PHE A 92 -1.23 0.00 1.21
C PHE A 92 -2.26 -1.12 1.40
N GLU A 93 -2.06 -2.01 2.39
CA GLU A 93 -3.01 -3.08 2.71
C GLU A 93 -4.39 -2.53 3.08
N ALA A 94 -4.45 -1.46 3.89
CA ALA A 94 -5.71 -0.83 4.28
C ALA A 94 -6.43 -0.19 3.07
N LEU A 95 -5.70 0.46 2.17
CA LEU A 95 -6.27 1.04 0.96
C LEU A 95 -6.75 -0.02 -0.03
N MET A 96 -5.98 -1.11 -0.21
CA MET A 96 -6.37 -2.25 -1.03
C MET A 96 -7.67 -2.88 -0.52
N LYS A 97 -7.75 -3.16 0.79
CA LYS A 97 -8.97 -3.69 1.40
C LYS A 97 -10.16 -2.75 1.21
N ASN A 98 -9.97 -1.44 1.46
CA ASN A 98 -11.04 -0.44 1.33
C ASN A 98 -11.62 -0.32 -0.09
N GLU A 99 -10.82 -0.49 -1.14
CA GLU A 99 -11.30 -0.33 -2.52
C GLU A 99 -11.76 -1.63 -3.14
N TYR A 100 -11.05 -2.74 -2.92
CA TYR A 100 -11.35 -4.00 -3.59
C TYR A 100 -12.41 -4.83 -2.86
N GLU A 101 -12.69 -4.59 -1.58
CA GLU A 101 -13.71 -5.34 -0.85
C GLU A 101 -15.10 -5.08 -1.44
N GLY A 102 -15.71 -6.11 -2.04
CA GLY A 102 -17.03 -6.03 -2.67
C GLY A 102 -17.08 -5.22 -3.97
N ALA A 103 -15.94 -4.95 -4.61
CA ALA A 103 -15.88 -4.40 -5.95
C ALA A 103 -15.93 -5.52 -7.01
N GLU A 104 -16.48 -5.22 -8.19
CA GLU A 104 -16.49 -6.12 -9.35
C GLU A 104 -15.88 -5.37 -10.54
N PHE A 105 -15.05 -6.06 -11.30
CA PHE A 105 -14.33 -5.49 -12.44
C PHE A 105 -14.62 -6.32 -13.68
N ASP A 106 -15.22 -5.69 -14.68
CA ASP A 106 -15.48 -6.31 -15.97
C ASP A 106 -14.18 -6.51 -16.75
N CYS A 107 -13.98 -7.71 -17.30
CA CYS A 107 -12.88 -7.97 -18.22
C CYS A 107 -13.25 -7.65 -19.67
N SER A 108 -12.24 -7.40 -20.51
CA SER A 108 -12.46 -7.35 -21.95
C SER A 108 -12.66 -8.75 -22.50
N VAL A 109 -13.81 -8.98 -23.12
CA VAL A 109 -14.09 -10.19 -23.91
C VAL A 109 -13.51 -9.99 -25.30
N GLN A 110 -12.64 -10.89 -25.74
CA GLN A 110 -12.12 -10.91 -27.11
C GLN A 110 -12.48 -12.24 -27.78
N GLU A 111 -12.94 -12.17 -29.03
CA GLU A 111 -13.10 -13.37 -29.86
C GLU A 111 -11.73 -13.84 -30.34
N GLN A 112 -11.33 -15.03 -29.91
CA GLN A 112 -10.10 -15.67 -30.37
C GLN A 112 -10.44 -16.88 -31.23
N ILE A 113 -9.83 -16.98 -32.41
CA ILE A 113 -9.99 -18.14 -33.28
C ILE A 113 -9.05 -19.23 -32.78
N VAL A 114 -9.62 -20.36 -32.34
CA VAL A 114 -8.88 -21.54 -31.90
C VAL A 114 -9.12 -22.67 -32.90
N ASP A 115 -8.04 -23.28 -33.37
CA ASP A 115 -8.09 -24.47 -34.23
C ASP A 115 -8.30 -25.73 -33.37
N VAL A 116 -9.51 -26.30 -33.41
CA VAL A 116 -9.81 -27.58 -32.79
C VAL A 116 -9.93 -28.62 -33.91
N ASN A 117 -9.02 -29.59 -33.98
CA ASN A 117 -9.02 -30.64 -35.02
C ASN A 117 -9.09 -30.12 -36.48
N GLY A 118 -8.47 -28.98 -36.77
CA GLY A 118 -8.46 -28.38 -38.11
C GLY A 118 -9.74 -27.64 -38.51
N THR A 119 -10.70 -27.51 -37.58
CA THR A 119 -11.82 -26.57 -37.70
C THR A 119 -11.55 -25.31 -36.88
N GLN A 120 -11.60 -24.15 -37.54
CA GLN A 120 -11.50 -22.83 -36.89
C GLN A 120 -12.81 -22.55 -36.14
N THR A 121 -12.74 -22.49 -34.82
CA THR A 121 -13.88 -22.08 -33.97
C THR A 121 -13.55 -20.76 -33.30
N ALA A 122 -14.46 -19.79 -33.40
CA ALA A 122 -14.39 -18.56 -32.60
C ALA A 122 -14.80 -18.90 -31.16
N VAL A 123 -13.89 -18.67 -30.22
CA VAL A 123 -14.11 -18.85 -28.79
C VAL A 123 -13.96 -17.48 -28.12
N GLU A 124 -14.92 -17.11 -27.29
CA GLU A 124 -14.79 -15.94 -26.43
C GLU A 124 -13.74 -16.22 -25.35
N VAL A 125 -12.66 -15.45 -25.38
CA VAL A 125 -11.59 -15.53 -24.38
C VAL A 125 -11.60 -14.23 -23.59
N CYS A 126 -11.60 -14.39 -22.27
CA CYS A 126 -11.63 -13.26 -21.35
C CYS A 126 -10.20 -12.84 -21.00
N GLN A 127 -9.85 -11.63 -21.43
CA GLN A 127 -8.55 -11.06 -21.17
C GLN A 127 -8.66 -10.17 -19.93
N CYS A 128 -8.24 -10.74 -18.81
CA CYS A 128 -8.30 -10.14 -17.48
C CYS A 128 -6.89 -9.77 -16.98
N ALA A 129 -6.79 -8.74 -16.11
CA ALA A 129 -5.52 -8.36 -15.47
C ALA A 129 -5.07 -9.38 -14.40
N PHE A 130 -6.04 -10.11 -13.82
CA PHE A 130 -5.86 -11.18 -12.84
C PHE A 130 -6.51 -12.47 -13.37
N PRO A 131 -6.09 -13.66 -12.91
CA PRO A 131 -6.72 -14.91 -13.32
C PRO A 131 -8.18 -14.95 -12.86
N ASP A 132 -9.10 -15.25 -13.76
CA ASP A 132 -10.52 -15.49 -13.46
C ASP A 132 -10.68 -16.90 -12.87
N LEU A 133 -11.25 -17.00 -11.66
CA LEU A 133 -11.50 -18.28 -10.98
C LEU A 133 -12.90 -18.86 -11.25
N ASN A 134 -13.87 -18.03 -11.64
CA ASN A 134 -15.28 -18.43 -11.79
C ASN A 134 -15.70 -18.63 -13.25
N GLY A 135 -14.94 -18.08 -14.21
CA GLY A 135 -15.20 -18.23 -15.64
C GLY A 135 -16.33 -17.33 -16.16
N ASP A 136 -16.78 -16.37 -15.36
CA ASP A 136 -17.85 -15.42 -15.68
C ASP A 136 -17.31 -14.13 -16.33
N CYS A 137 -15.99 -14.04 -16.58
CA CYS A 137 -15.33 -12.88 -17.21
C CYS A 137 -15.47 -11.58 -16.42
N VAL A 138 -15.69 -11.73 -15.11
CA VAL A 138 -15.75 -10.66 -14.12
C VAL A 138 -14.78 -11.04 -13.00
N ILE A 139 -13.91 -10.10 -12.63
CA ILE A 139 -13.02 -10.28 -11.48
C ILE A 139 -13.67 -9.66 -10.26
N SER A 140 -13.94 -10.48 -9.25
CA SER A 140 -14.34 -9.94 -7.95
C SER A 140 -13.10 -9.41 -7.22
N GLY A 141 -13.22 -8.25 -6.60
CA GLY A 141 -12.13 -7.65 -5.83
C GLY A 141 -11.69 -8.52 -4.65
N THR A 142 -12.51 -9.46 -4.18
CA THR A 142 -12.07 -10.48 -3.22
C THR A 142 -10.99 -11.39 -3.79
N GLU A 143 -11.07 -11.78 -5.06
CA GLU A 143 -10.06 -12.62 -5.72
C GLU A 143 -8.73 -11.87 -5.84
N VAL A 144 -8.80 -10.56 -6.10
CA VAL A 144 -7.61 -9.69 -6.08
C VAL A 144 -7.00 -9.67 -4.67
N LEU A 145 -7.81 -9.53 -3.63
CA LEU A 145 -7.33 -9.56 -2.24
C LEU A 145 -6.71 -10.91 -1.86
N THR A 146 -7.28 -12.03 -2.32
CA THR A 146 -6.72 -13.38 -2.16
C THR A 146 -5.36 -13.50 -2.83
N PHE A 147 -5.22 -12.98 -4.05
CA PHE A 147 -3.96 -13.02 -4.80
C PHE A 147 -2.81 -12.29 -4.06
N TYR A 148 -3.13 -11.23 -3.34
CA TYR A 148 -2.18 -10.46 -2.52
C TYR A 148 -2.06 -10.96 -1.06
N GLU A 149 -2.81 -11.98 -0.63
CA GLU A 149 -2.91 -12.48 0.76
C GLU A 149 -3.44 -11.44 1.77
N TYR A 150 -4.43 -10.62 1.37
CA TYR A 150 -4.99 -9.52 2.18
C TYR A 150 -6.43 -9.77 2.66
N GLU A 151 -6.90 -11.01 2.70
CA GLU A 151 -8.29 -11.36 3.05
C GLU A 151 -8.68 -10.92 4.47
N ASP A 152 -7.82 -11.21 5.45
CA ASP A 152 -8.05 -10.97 6.88
C ASP A 152 -7.63 -9.57 7.37
N VAL A 153 -7.39 -8.64 6.46
CA VAL A 153 -6.93 -7.29 6.80
C VAL A 153 -8.04 -6.50 7.50
N ASN A 154 -7.78 -6.07 8.74
CA ASN A 154 -8.63 -5.14 9.46
C ASN A 154 -8.09 -3.71 9.34
N ILE A 155 -8.83 -2.87 8.60
CA ILE A 155 -8.47 -1.47 8.31
C ILE A 155 -8.21 -0.68 9.61
N TRP A 156 -9.03 -0.86 10.64
CA TRP A 156 -8.91 -0.11 11.89
C TRP A 156 -7.68 -0.52 12.69
N ALA A 157 -7.32 -1.81 12.65
CA ALA A 157 -6.10 -2.29 13.28
C ALA A 157 -4.86 -1.65 12.62
N TRP A 158 -4.85 -1.55 11.29
CA TRP A 158 -3.76 -0.88 10.57
C TRP A 158 -3.69 0.63 10.80
N CYS A 159 -4.85 1.31 10.90
CA CYS A 159 -4.89 2.70 11.36
C CYS A 159 -4.27 2.85 12.75
N ALA A 160 -4.57 1.94 13.69
CA ALA A 160 -3.98 1.96 15.03
C ALA A 160 -2.47 1.70 15.01
N VAL A 161 -2.00 0.78 14.17
CA VAL A 161 -0.57 0.51 13.99
C VAL A 161 0.16 1.73 13.43
N LEU A 162 -0.39 2.40 12.40
CA LEU A 162 0.19 3.63 11.83
C LEU A 162 0.28 4.75 12.86
N LEU A 163 -0.76 4.91 13.69
CA LEU A 163 -0.73 5.84 14.82
C LEU A 163 0.33 5.45 15.85
N GLY A 164 0.45 4.17 16.19
CA GLY A 164 1.46 3.66 17.10
C GLY A 164 2.89 3.95 16.62
N ILE A 165 3.17 3.71 15.34
CA ILE A 165 4.46 4.01 14.71
C ILE A 165 4.75 5.51 14.73
N THR A 166 3.73 6.33 14.45
CA THR A 166 3.85 7.80 14.50
C THR A 166 4.24 8.28 15.90
N ILE A 167 3.55 7.79 16.94
CA ILE A 167 3.83 8.13 18.33
C ILE A 167 5.25 7.66 18.71
N PHE A 168 5.63 6.46 18.29
CA PHE A 168 6.96 5.90 18.53
C PHE A 168 8.07 6.78 17.94
N PHE A 169 7.98 7.17 16.67
CA PHE A 169 8.99 8.04 16.04
C PHE A 169 9.05 9.43 16.69
N ARG A 170 7.89 10.00 17.05
CA ARG A 170 7.86 11.28 17.77
C ARG A 170 8.47 11.18 19.16
N PHE A 171 8.22 10.08 19.87
CA PHE A 171 8.84 9.84 21.17
C PHE A 171 10.35 9.68 21.06
N LEU A 172 10.85 8.91 20.09
CA LEU A 172 12.28 8.78 19.82
C LEU A 172 12.94 10.13 19.52
N PHE A 173 12.31 10.94 18.66
CA PHE A 173 12.74 12.29 18.36
C PHE A 173 12.86 13.16 19.63
N LEU A 174 11.83 13.16 20.48
CA LEU A 174 11.83 13.94 21.73
C LEU A 174 12.89 13.46 22.72
N LEU A 175 13.10 12.15 22.82
CA LEU A 175 14.16 11.58 23.64
C LEU A 175 15.54 12.02 23.15
N PHE A 176 15.80 11.91 21.85
CA PHE A 176 17.08 12.28 21.26
C PHE A 176 17.41 13.75 21.54
N LEU A 177 16.45 14.65 21.30
CA LEU A 177 16.60 16.07 21.64
C LEU A 177 16.87 16.28 23.13
N ARG A 178 16.18 15.55 24.02
CA ARG A 178 16.40 15.70 25.46
C ARG A 178 17.80 15.26 25.90
N PHE A 179 18.34 14.18 25.34
CA PHE A 179 19.69 13.70 25.68
C PHE A 179 20.79 14.60 25.09
N PHE A 180 20.69 14.99 23.82
CA PHE A 180 21.69 15.84 23.17
C PHE A 180 21.68 17.28 23.70
N ASN A 181 20.51 17.82 24.06
CA ASN A 181 20.43 19.15 24.63
C ASN A 181 20.95 19.21 26.09
N LYS A 182 20.93 18.08 26.81
CA LYS A 182 21.58 17.98 28.13
C LYS A 182 23.11 17.92 28.05
N GLY A 183 23.69 17.47 26.94
CA GLY A 183 25.14 17.39 26.75
C GLY A 183 25.83 18.72 26.37
N LYS A 184 25.06 19.79 26.13
CA LYS A 184 25.56 21.12 25.75
C LYS A 184 25.35 22.19 26.82
N ARG A 185 24.91 21.82 28.03
CA ARG A 185 24.65 22.76 29.13
C ARG A 185 25.69 22.63 30.24
#